data_AF-A0A7J3Z4R9-F1
#
_entry.id   AF-A0A7J3Z4R9-F1
#
_cell.length_a   1.000
_cell.length_b   1.000
_cell.length_c   1.000
_cell.angle_alpha   90.00
_cell.angle_beta   90.00
_cell.angle_gamma   90.00
#
_symmetry.space_group_name_H-M   'P 1'
#
loop_
_entity.id
_entity.type
_entity.pdbx_description
1 polymer ?
#
loop_
_entity_poly.entity_id
_entity_poly.type
_entity_poly.pdbx_seq_one_letter_code
_entity_poly.pdbx_strand_id
1 'polypeptide(L)'
;MSSHSKESRDDIGGNKAGVNVRRRLFLTSLGVAAISVGVGYVLGSVSKPLEVGREILTTTVTKTATQTIEHTRPAEVVTETITTAIPTTVTQTIERSATVTSTSTVMSTATVTTTATAPRLRGSVAIVKSSSSADGTASALNLIRNDIAEIVKGRRKFLIKPNFVTAYNSLATTPLKTVEPVLDFIYSRFNVSEVVIAETPAVGTLDEALRNYGYTALRQKYSGVEFLDLDEYDQEMLILKDVYGNEFEVYVSKILLDRSFVKISPCRAKTHDTVVVTLSIKNMVMGGIKNAYRRRMHSDYLAINYNIAKLAVHLMPDIGVVDGVVAMEGNGPISGYPKNWGVVFASTNPVNLDSVVAYAMGFNPGDVGYLYFLSKWGYGEIDMSRVDIVGESIESVKTTFKPHYSYGQQLSWKQSLDKAGSLD
;
A
#
# COMPACT_ATOMS: atom_id res chain seq x y z
N MET A 1 11.80 -3.27 -75.55
CA MET A 1 12.02 -4.72 -75.76
C MET A 1 11.30 -5.48 -74.66
N SER A 2 10.44 -6.43 -75.06
CA SER A 2 9.82 -7.52 -74.28
C SER A 2 8.92 -7.13 -73.08
N SER A 3 7.58 -6.99 -73.19
CA SER A 3 6.49 -7.99 -73.44
C SER A 3 6.16 -8.89 -72.25
N HIS A 4 4.95 -8.73 -71.66
CA HIS A 4 3.83 -9.71 -71.56
C HIS A 4 4.03 -10.85 -70.51
N SER A 5 3.06 -11.38 -69.74
CA SER A 5 1.59 -11.27 -69.67
C SER A 5 1.04 -12.20 -68.55
N LYS A 6 -0.13 -11.83 -67.96
CA LYS A 6 -1.34 -12.64 -67.64
C LYS A 6 -1.34 -13.72 -66.52
N GLU A 7 -2.23 -13.57 -65.51
CA GLU A 7 -3.58 -14.21 -65.28
C GLU A 7 -3.46 -15.68 -64.76
N SER A 8 -4.19 -16.24 -63.79
CA SER A 8 -5.62 -16.22 -63.34
C SER A 8 -5.71 -17.07 -62.03
N ARG A 9 -6.53 -16.76 -61.00
CA ARG A 9 -7.95 -17.16 -60.71
C ARG A 9 -8.19 -18.69 -60.72
N ASP A 10 -8.99 -19.35 -59.88
CA ASP A 10 -10.03 -19.10 -58.86
C ASP A 10 -10.19 -20.41 -58.02
N ASP A 11 -10.84 -20.39 -56.85
CA ASP A 11 -12.06 -21.23 -56.68
C ASP A 11 -12.84 -20.96 -55.39
N ILE A 12 -14.15 -20.75 -55.60
CA ILE A 12 -15.25 -20.69 -54.63
C ILE A 12 -16.15 -21.88 -54.96
N GLY A 13 -16.62 -22.62 -53.96
CA GLY A 13 -17.71 -23.58 -54.16
C GLY A 13 -18.31 -24.07 -52.85
N GLY A 14 -19.58 -23.76 -52.62
CA GLY A 14 -20.43 -24.41 -51.61
C GLY A 14 -21.52 -25.24 -52.28
N ASN A 15 -22.04 -26.27 -51.60
CA ASN A 15 -23.48 -26.56 -51.59
C ASN A 15 -23.90 -27.59 -50.50
N LYS A 16 -25.21 -27.56 -50.24
CA LYS A 16 -26.04 -28.17 -49.19
C LYS A 16 -26.26 -29.69 -49.29
N ALA A 17 -26.65 -30.28 -48.14
CA ALA A 17 -27.90 -31.04 -47.88
C ALA A 17 -27.67 -32.36 -47.10
N GLY A 18 -28.47 -32.57 -46.03
CA GLY A 18 -28.54 -33.86 -45.32
C GLY A 18 -29.19 -33.79 -43.95
N VAL A 19 -30.53 -33.79 -43.92
CA VAL A 19 -31.35 -33.99 -42.72
C VAL A 19 -31.22 -35.45 -42.25
N ASN A 20 -30.97 -35.68 -40.95
CA ASN A 20 -31.54 -36.84 -40.27
C ASN A 20 -31.65 -36.63 -38.75
N VAL A 21 -32.89 -36.76 -38.28
CA VAL A 21 -33.34 -36.64 -36.91
C VAL A 21 -33.07 -37.95 -36.17
N ARG A 22 -32.34 -37.91 -35.04
CA ARG A 22 -32.48 -38.92 -33.98
C ARG A 22 -32.37 -38.28 -32.60
N ARG A 23 -33.51 -38.24 -31.89
CA ARG A 23 -33.63 -37.96 -30.46
C ARG A 23 -32.84 -39.00 -29.65
N ARG A 24 -32.05 -38.57 -28.67
CA ARG A 24 -31.84 -39.29 -27.40
C ARG A 24 -31.59 -38.30 -26.27
N LEU A 25 -32.35 -38.49 -25.20
CA LEU A 25 -32.40 -37.72 -23.95
C LEU A 25 -31.14 -37.99 -23.08
N PHE A 26 -30.64 -36.90 -22.47
CA PHE A 26 -30.11 -36.71 -21.11
C PHE A 26 -29.09 -37.71 -20.50
N LEU A 27 -27.93 -37.17 -20.08
CA LEU A 27 -27.65 -36.77 -18.69
C LEU A 27 -26.31 -36.00 -18.65
N THR A 28 -26.35 -34.69 -18.37
CA THR A 28 -25.17 -33.87 -18.08
C THR A 28 -24.99 -33.74 -16.57
N SER A 29 -23.80 -34.06 -16.06
CA SER A 29 -23.37 -33.76 -14.70
C SER A 29 -23.21 -32.24 -14.55
N LEU A 30 -24.06 -31.61 -13.73
CA LEU A 30 -23.91 -30.21 -13.34
C LEU A 30 -22.70 -30.04 -12.42
N GLY A 31 -21.89 -29.04 -12.73
CA GLY A 31 -20.81 -28.53 -11.90
C GLY A 31 -21.32 -27.78 -10.68
N VAL A 32 -20.45 -27.70 -9.67
CA VAL A 32 -20.62 -27.00 -8.41
C VAL A 32 -20.66 -25.48 -8.66
N ALA A 33 -21.78 -24.83 -8.32
CA ALA A 33 -21.87 -23.37 -8.24
C ALA A 33 -21.61 -22.90 -6.80
N ALA A 34 -20.66 -21.98 -6.62
CA ALA A 34 -20.34 -21.37 -5.34
C ALA A 34 -21.42 -20.34 -4.96
N ILE A 35 -21.95 -20.43 -3.74
CA ILE A 35 -22.91 -19.48 -3.17
C ILE A 35 -22.11 -18.44 -2.36
N SER A 36 -22.30 -17.15 -2.66
CA SER A 36 -21.80 -16.04 -1.84
C SER A 36 -22.96 -15.50 -0.99
N VAL A 37 -22.79 -15.45 0.34
CA VAL A 37 -23.76 -14.88 1.28
C VAL A 37 -23.24 -13.54 1.76
N GLY A 38 -23.93 -12.45 1.40
CA GLY A 38 -23.66 -11.12 1.95
C GLY A 38 -24.50 -10.87 3.21
N VAL A 39 -23.87 -10.43 4.30
CA VAL A 39 -24.55 -10.00 5.54
C VAL A 39 -24.52 -8.48 5.60
N GLY A 40 -25.70 -7.86 5.63
CA GLY A 40 -25.86 -6.41 5.86
C GLY A 40 -26.53 -6.15 7.21
N TYR A 41 -26.04 -5.18 7.97
CA TYR A 41 -26.65 -4.70 9.21
C TYR A 41 -27.32 -3.35 8.97
N VAL A 42 -28.56 -3.19 9.43
CA VAL A 42 -29.26 -1.90 9.46
C VAL A 42 -29.49 -1.53 10.94
N LEU A 43 -28.91 -0.42 11.38
CA LEU A 43 -29.13 0.14 12.72
C LEU A 43 -30.21 1.23 12.63
N GLY A 44 -31.36 1.00 13.25
CA GLY A 44 -32.39 2.02 13.45
C GLY A 44 -32.17 2.78 14.76
N SER A 45 -32.41 4.09 14.75
CA SER A 45 -32.34 4.97 15.93
C SER A 45 -33.63 4.91 16.76
N VAL A 46 -33.51 5.02 18.09
CA VAL A 46 -34.64 5.21 19.01
C VAL A 46 -34.32 6.36 19.99
N SER A 47 -35.29 7.22 20.26
CA SER A 47 -35.16 8.45 21.07
C SER A 47 -36.06 8.45 22.32
N LYS A 48 -35.43 8.69 23.50
CA LYS A 48 -35.91 9.20 24.82
C LYS A 48 -36.92 8.36 25.68
N PRO A 49 -37.10 8.64 27.00
CA PRO A 49 -36.27 9.30 28.03
C PRO A 49 -36.03 8.44 29.33
N LEU A 50 -35.23 8.97 30.28
CA LEU A 50 -34.88 8.38 31.58
C LEU A 50 -36.06 8.25 32.58
N GLU A 51 -36.25 7.06 33.16
CA GLU A 51 -36.74 6.86 34.55
C GLU A 51 -36.35 5.47 35.09
N VAL A 52 -36.24 5.34 36.41
CA VAL A 52 -35.46 4.33 37.15
C VAL A 52 -36.25 3.04 37.42
N GLY A 53 -35.76 1.87 36.95
CA GLY A 53 -36.22 0.55 37.39
C GLY A 53 -35.81 -0.60 36.46
N ARG A 54 -35.11 -1.62 37.00
CA ARG A 54 -34.63 -2.89 36.37
C ARG A 54 -35.04 -3.12 34.89
N GLU A 55 -34.09 -2.94 33.96
CA GLU A 55 -34.27 -3.34 32.55
C GLU A 55 -33.82 -4.79 32.30
N ILE A 56 -34.71 -5.56 31.66
CA ILE A 56 -34.37 -6.78 30.92
C ILE A 56 -34.02 -6.34 29.49
N LEU A 57 -32.74 -6.37 29.12
CA LEU A 57 -32.31 -6.13 27.74
C LEU A 57 -32.76 -7.29 26.85
N THR A 58 -33.83 -7.08 26.08
CA THR A 58 -34.29 -8.01 25.04
C THR A 58 -33.85 -7.46 23.69
N THR A 59 -32.86 -8.08 23.05
CA THR A 59 -32.45 -7.72 21.68
C THR A 59 -33.11 -8.66 20.68
N THR A 60 -34.05 -8.15 19.88
CA THR A 60 -34.63 -8.90 18.76
C THR A 60 -33.74 -8.76 17.53
N VAL A 61 -33.13 -9.85 17.08
CA VAL A 61 -32.36 -9.89 15.82
C VAL A 61 -33.22 -10.50 14.73
N THR A 62 -33.69 -9.67 13.78
CA THR A 62 -34.39 -10.15 12.59
C THR A 62 -33.37 -10.49 11.51
N LYS A 63 -33.22 -11.78 11.18
CA LYS A 63 -32.45 -12.21 10.00
C LYS A 63 -33.37 -12.20 8.78
N THR A 64 -33.01 -11.45 7.75
CA THR A 64 -33.65 -11.53 6.43
C THR A 64 -32.73 -12.30 5.49
N ALA A 65 -33.19 -13.43 4.98
CA ALA A 65 -32.50 -14.15 3.90
C ALA A 65 -33.22 -13.83 2.59
N THR A 66 -32.48 -13.31 1.60
CA THR A 66 -33.03 -13.06 0.26
C THR A 66 -32.62 -14.21 -0.65
N GLN A 67 -33.59 -14.87 -1.28
CA GLN A 67 -33.35 -15.91 -2.27
C GLN A 67 -33.75 -15.39 -3.66
N THR A 68 -32.79 -15.29 -4.57
CA THR A 68 -33.06 -14.96 -5.98
C THR A 68 -33.09 -16.26 -6.77
N ILE A 69 -34.21 -16.55 -7.43
CA ILE A 69 -34.34 -17.72 -8.32
C ILE A 69 -34.39 -17.21 -9.76
N GLU A 70 -33.36 -17.51 -10.55
CA GLU A 70 -33.35 -17.26 -12.00
C GLU A 70 -33.77 -18.53 -12.75
N HIS A 71 -34.80 -18.43 -13.58
CA HIS A 71 -35.16 -19.47 -14.54
C HIS A 71 -34.78 -19.04 -15.96
N THR A 72 -34.07 -19.92 -16.68
CA THR A 72 -33.70 -19.71 -18.08
C THR A 72 -34.66 -20.45 -19.02
N ARG A 73 -35.37 -19.70 -19.87
CA ARG A 73 -35.87 -20.12 -21.19
C ARG A 73 -35.74 -18.95 -22.18
N PRO A 74 -35.57 -19.23 -23.49
CA PRO A 74 -35.13 -18.20 -24.42
C PRO A 74 -36.27 -17.25 -24.79
N ALA A 75 -35.93 -15.95 -24.81
CA ALA A 75 -36.73 -14.76 -25.12
C ALA A 75 -37.57 -14.19 -23.95
N GLU A 76 -37.27 -12.91 -23.66
CA GLU A 76 -37.89 -11.97 -22.69
C GLU A 76 -37.63 -12.20 -21.18
N VAL A 77 -36.87 -11.29 -20.57
CA VAL A 77 -36.64 -11.23 -19.11
C VAL A 77 -37.61 -10.23 -18.50
N VAL A 78 -38.54 -10.73 -17.68
CA VAL A 78 -39.27 -9.97 -16.67
C VAL A 78 -38.80 -10.48 -15.31
N THR A 79 -38.31 -9.57 -14.45
CA THR A 79 -37.81 -9.90 -13.11
C THR A 79 -38.94 -9.70 -12.10
N GLU A 80 -39.44 -10.77 -11.48
CA GLU A 80 -40.30 -10.68 -10.29
C GLU A 80 -39.53 -11.11 -9.04
N THR A 81 -39.50 -10.23 -8.03
CA THR A 81 -38.88 -10.48 -6.72
C THR A 81 -39.94 -10.95 -5.75
N ILE A 82 -39.86 -12.20 -5.29
CA ILE A 82 -40.73 -12.73 -4.22
C ILE A 82 -39.94 -12.73 -2.91
N THR A 83 -40.31 -11.86 -1.97
CA THR A 83 -39.72 -11.79 -0.63
C THR A 83 -40.55 -12.63 0.33
N THR A 84 -40.02 -13.74 0.84
CA THR A 84 -40.63 -14.48 1.95
C THR A 84 -39.82 -14.27 3.22
N ALA A 85 -40.41 -13.59 4.21
CA ALA A 85 -39.83 -13.43 5.54
C ALA A 85 -40.25 -14.59 6.43
N ILE A 86 -39.30 -15.40 6.90
CA ILE A 86 -39.54 -16.36 7.98
C ILE A 86 -38.99 -15.74 9.27
N PRO A 87 -39.84 -15.22 10.18
CA PRO A 87 -39.35 -14.69 11.44
C PRO A 87 -38.85 -15.84 12.33
N THR A 88 -37.57 -15.80 12.70
CA THR A 88 -37.03 -16.69 13.75
C THR A 88 -36.67 -15.83 14.95
N THR A 89 -37.39 -16.00 16.06
CA THR A 89 -37.11 -15.31 17.32
C THR A 89 -36.08 -16.11 18.11
N VAL A 90 -34.94 -15.51 18.45
CA VAL A 90 -33.99 -16.07 19.40
C VAL A 90 -34.00 -15.20 20.65
N THR A 91 -34.41 -15.77 21.78
CA THR A 91 -34.39 -15.11 23.08
C THR A 91 -33.18 -15.61 23.87
N GLN A 92 -32.29 -14.71 24.29
CA GLN A 92 -31.24 -15.00 25.28
C GLN A 92 -31.59 -14.32 26.60
N THR A 93 -31.62 -15.10 27.68
CA THR A 93 -31.78 -14.61 29.05
C THR A 93 -30.46 -14.81 29.78
N ILE A 94 -29.89 -13.74 30.34
CA ILE A 94 -28.70 -13.82 31.19
C ILE A 94 -29.15 -13.68 32.64
N GLU A 95 -29.01 -14.75 33.43
CA GLU A 95 -29.15 -14.69 34.90
C GLU A 95 -27.79 -14.92 35.58
N ARG A 96 -27.55 -14.17 36.67
CA ARG A 96 -26.38 -14.33 37.55
C ARG A 96 -26.72 -15.21 38.76
N SER A 97 -25.84 -16.18 39.02
CA SER A 97 -25.45 -16.80 40.31
C SER A 97 -25.99 -18.19 40.69
N ALA A 98 -25.04 -18.93 41.28
CA ALA A 98 -25.11 -20.02 42.26
C ALA A 98 -24.85 -21.47 41.80
N THR A 99 -24.01 -22.10 42.60
CA THR A 99 -23.33 -23.40 42.53
C THR A 99 -24.27 -24.60 42.58
N VAL A 100 -24.08 -25.62 41.71
CA VAL A 100 -24.56 -27.00 41.91
C VAL A 100 -23.57 -28.01 41.29
N THR A 101 -23.34 -29.10 42.03
CA THR A 101 -22.40 -30.20 41.81
C THR A 101 -22.98 -31.35 40.97
N SER A 102 -22.10 -32.05 40.22
CA SER A 102 -22.25 -33.39 39.58
C SER A 102 -23.15 -33.46 38.33
N THR A 103 -22.82 -34.14 37.24
CA THR A 103 -22.19 -35.46 37.03
C THR A 103 -21.36 -35.48 35.73
N SER A 104 -20.33 -36.33 35.71
CA SER A 104 -19.39 -36.53 34.60
C SER A 104 -20.01 -37.36 33.46
N THR A 105 -20.02 -36.81 32.25
CA THR A 105 -20.09 -37.58 31.00
C THR A 105 -18.95 -37.12 30.12
N VAL A 106 -17.96 -37.99 29.91
CA VAL A 106 -16.78 -37.72 29.09
C VAL A 106 -17.19 -37.75 27.63
N MET A 107 -17.44 -36.57 27.04
CA MET A 107 -17.41 -36.41 25.59
C MET A 107 -16.04 -35.88 25.18
N SER A 108 -15.29 -36.69 24.44
CA SER A 108 -14.03 -36.34 23.81
C SER A 108 -14.27 -35.27 22.76
N THR A 109 -14.17 -34.00 23.15
CA THR A 109 -14.08 -32.87 22.22
C THR A 109 -12.65 -32.84 21.67
N ALA A 110 -12.47 -33.25 20.42
CA ALA A 110 -11.27 -32.94 19.67
C ALA A 110 -11.22 -31.42 19.46
N THR A 111 -10.35 -30.74 20.21
CA THR A 111 -10.04 -29.33 19.98
C THR A 111 -9.27 -29.23 18.67
N VAL A 112 -10.00 -28.96 17.57
CA VAL A 112 -9.36 -28.47 16.36
C VAL A 112 -8.93 -27.05 16.67
N THR A 113 -7.67 -26.90 17.07
CA THR A 113 -7.01 -25.59 17.14
C THR A 113 -6.85 -25.09 15.71
N THR A 114 -7.90 -24.50 15.14
CA THR A 114 -7.75 -23.60 14.01
C THR A 114 -6.98 -22.40 14.52
N THR A 115 -5.67 -22.38 14.34
CA THR A 115 -4.91 -21.13 14.34
C THR A 115 -5.53 -20.27 13.24
N ALA A 116 -6.41 -19.36 13.65
CA ALA A 116 -6.86 -18.29 12.78
C ALA A 116 -5.61 -17.50 12.41
N THR A 117 -5.08 -17.74 11.21
CA THR A 117 -4.02 -16.92 10.64
C THR A 117 -4.55 -15.50 10.65
N ALA A 118 -3.92 -14.61 11.40
CA ALA A 118 -4.27 -13.19 11.38
C ALA A 118 -4.38 -12.74 9.92
N PRO A 119 -5.40 -11.95 9.54
CA PRO A 119 -5.55 -11.50 8.16
C PRO A 119 -4.23 -10.85 7.72
N ARG A 120 -3.60 -11.42 6.70
CA ARG A 120 -2.37 -10.86 6.14
C ARG A 120 -2.69 -9.44 5.67
N LEU A 121 -2.00 -8.45 6.23
CA LEU A 121 -2.04 -7.09 5.70
C LEU A 121 -1.58 -7.17 4.23
N ARG A 122 -2.43 -6.71 3.31
CA ARG A 122 -2.18 -6.80 1.85
C ARG A 122 -0.92 -6.02 1.46
N GLY A 123 -0.28 -6.45 0.36
CA GLY A 123 0.84 -5.77 -0.29
C GLY A 123 2.13 -6.58 -0.20
N SER A 124 2.37 -7.42 -1.22
CA SER A 124 3.63 -8.17 -1.34
C SER A 124 4.79 -7.22 -1.62
N VAL A 125 6.00 -7.60 -1.23
CA VAL A 125 7.22 -6.85 -1.54
C VAL A 125 7.93 -7.53 -2.69
N ALA A 126 8.01 -6.86 -3.84
CA ALA A 126 8.84 -7.27 -4.95
C ALA A 126 10.30 -6.98 -4.68
N ILE A 127 11.17 -7.96 -4.95
CA ILE A 127 12.63 -7.83 -4.91
C ILE A 127 13.19 -8.24 -6.28
N VAL A 128 13.97 -7.36 -6.91
CA VAL A 128 14.58 -7.63 -8.21
C VAL A 128 16.05 -7.26 -8.19
N LYS A 129 16.94 -8.23 -8.43
CA LYS A 129 18.34 -7.96 -8.72
C LYS A 129 18.48 -7.30 -10.09
N SER A 130 19.19 -6.18 -10.16
CA SER A 130 19.44 -5.48 -11.41
C SER A 130 20.64 -4.55 -11.29
N SER A 131 21.48 -4.51 -12.33
CA SER A 131 22.52 -3.49 -12.50
C SER A 131 21.99 -2.19 -13.12
N SER A 132 20.70 -2.15 -13.47
CA SER A 132 20.03 -1.04 -14.15
C SER A 132 18.81 -0.60 -13.34
N SER A 133 18.83 0.66 -12.88
CA SER A 133 17.69 1.28 -12.19
C SER A 133 16.41 1.19 -13.01
N ALA A 134 16.53 1.33 -14.33
CA ALA A 134 15.40 1.32 -15.24
C ALA A 134 14.74 -0.06 -15.30
N ASP A 135 15.52 -1.09 -15.63
CA ASP A 135 15.04 -2.45 -15.81
C ASP A 135 14.58 -3.07 -14.48
N GLY A 136 15.30 -2.74 -13.40
CA GLY A 136 14.95 -3.17 -12.05
C GLY A 136 13.62 -2.60 -11.60
N THR A 137 13.39 -1.30 -11.84
CA THR A 137 12.11 -0.64 -11.48
C THR A 137 10.96 -1.18 -12.31
N ALA A 138 11.12 -1.30 -13.63
CA ALA A 138 10.10 -1.85 -14.51
C ALA A 138 9.69 -3.27 -14.07
N SER A 139 10.68 -4.12 -13.78
CA SER A 139 10.47 -5.50 -13.35
C SER A 139 9.80 -5.58 -11.98
N ALA A 140 10.25 -4.79 -11.01
CA ALA A 140 9.69 -4.77 -9.66
C ALA A 140 8.22 -4.34 -9.66
N LEU A 141 7.87 -3.27 -10.40
CA LEU A 141 6.48 -2.84 -10.58
C LEU A 141 5.63 -3.90 -11.27
N ASN A 142 6.20 -4.63 -12.25
CA ASN A 142 5.47 -5.68 -12.96
C ASN A 142 5.16 -6.90 -12.07
N LEU A 143 6.01 -7.22 -11.09
CA LEU A 143 5.75 -8.29 -10.13
C LEU A 143 4.54 -8.01 -9.23
N ILE A 144 4.32 -6.76 -8.85
CA ILE A 144 3.17 -6.31 -8.02
C ILE A 144 2.05 -5.65 -8.84
N ARG A 145 2.02 -5.84 -10.16
CA ARG A 145 1.09 -5.12 -11.05
C ARG A 145 -0.39 -5.30 -10.69
N ASN A 146 -0.74 -6.47 -10.16
CA ASN A 146 -2.11 -6.78 -9.76
C ASN A 146 -2.49 -5.98 -8.51
N ASP A 147 -1.63 -5.97 -7.50
CA ASP A 147 -1.80 -5.13 -6.31
C ASP A 147 -1.90 -3.65 -6.68
N ILE A 148 -1.07 -3.18 -7.62
CA ILE A 148 -1.14 -1.80 -8.12
C ILE A 148 -2.49 -1.53 -8.79
N ALA A 149 -2.96 -2.42 -9.66
CA ALA A 149 -4.26 -2.26 -10.30
C ALA A 149 -5.42 -2.22 -9.26
N GLU A 150 -5.33 -3.05 -8.22
CA GLU A 150 -6.29 -3.09 -7.12
C GLU A 150 -6.35 -1.81 -6.30
N ILE A 151 -5.23 -1.10 -6.10
CA ILE A 151 -5.25 0.17 -5.35
C ILE A 151 -5.59 1.37 -6.25
N VAL A 152 -5.22 1.34 -7.53
CA VAL A 152 -5.51 2.44 -8.46
C VAL A 152 -7.03 2.57 -8.61
N LYS A 153 -7.78 1.47 -8.69
CA LYS A 153 -9.27 1.45 -8.72
C LYS A 153 -9.89 2.47 -9.69
N GLY A 154 -9.29 2.64 -10.86
CA GLY A 154 -9.76 3.60 -11.87
C GLY A 154 -9.43 5.07 -11.57
N ARG A 155 -8.70 5.40 -10.49
CA ARG A 155 -8.08 6.71 -10.32
C ARG A 155 -7.16 6.99 -11.52
N ARG A 156 -7.18 8.23 -11.99
CA ARG A 156 -6.49 8.67 -13.21
C ARG A 156 -5.40 9.70 -12.97
N LYS A 157 -5.31 10.19 -11.72
CA LYS A 157 -4.34 11.19 -11.29
C LYS A 157 -3.23 10.52 -10.51
N PHE A 158 -1.98 10.85 -10.83
CA PHE A 158 -0.80 10.26 -10.20
C PHE A 158 0.11 11.35 -9.65
N LEU A 159 0.49 11.23 -8.38
CA LEU A 159 1.41 12.13 -7.71
C LEU A 159 2.70 11.37 -7.43
N ILE A 160 3.78 11.74 -8.11
CA ILE A 160 5.08 11.10 -7.95
C ILE A 160 5.96 12.03 -7.13
N LYS A 161 6.43 11.54 -5.98
CA LYS A 161 7.32 12.30 -5.10
C LYS A 161 8.71 11.67 -5.08
N PRO A 162 9.59 12.00 -6.03
CA PRO A 162 10.99 11.55 -5.98
C PRO A 162 11.68 12.19 -4.79
N ASN A 163 12.57 11.49 -4.11
CA ASN A 163 13.34 12.09 -3.03
C ASN A 163 14.49 12.99 -3.56
N PHE A 164 14.41 14.31 -3.38
CA PHE A 164 15.53 15.25 -3.59
C PHE A 164 15.94 15.85 -2.24
N VAL A 165 17.07 15.44 -1.68
CA VAL A 165 17.55 16.08 -0.43
C VAL A 165 18.27 17.39 -0.75
N THR A 166 19.05 17.42 -1.83
CA THR A 166 19.80 18.58 -2.32
C THR A 166 19.75 18.60 -3.84
N ALA A 167 19.88 19.79 -4.44
CA ALA A 167 20.05 19.99 -5.87
C ALA A 167 21.48 19.70 -6.37
N TYR A 168 22.44 19.39 -5.48
CA TYR A 168 23.87 19.38 -5.82
C TYR A 168 24.59 18.04 -5.57
N ASN A 169 23.91 17.03 -5.04
CA ASN A 169 24.47 15.68 -4.90
C ASN A 169 23.50 14.62 -5.44
N SER A 170 23.81 14.06 -6.61
CA SER A 170 22.98 13.01 -7.23
C SER A 170 22.87 11.75 -6.37
N LEU A 171 23.81 11.51 -5.45
CA LEU A 171 23.71 10.39 -4.49
C LEU A 171 22.55 10.57 -3.52
N ALA A 172 22.19 11.82 -3.21
CA ALA A 172 21.12 12.17 -2.30
C ALA A 172 19.75 12.30 -3.01
N THR A 173 19.68 11.94 -4.29
CA THR A 173 18.51 12.15 -5.15
C THR A 173 18.04 10.84 -5.78
N THR A 174 16.74 10.73 -6.04
CA THR A 174 16.14 9.64 -6.82
C THR A 174 16.60 9.76 -8.28
N PRO A 175 17.22 8.71 -8.85
CA PRO A 175 17.62 8.72 -10.26
C PRO A 175 16.43 8.93 -11.19
N LEU A 176 16.64 9.71 -12.25
CA LEU A 176 15.67 9.83 -13.35
C LEU A 176 15.31 8.45 -13.92
N LYS A 177 16.31 7.55 -14.01
CA LYS A 177 16.17 6.17 -14.46
C LYS A 177 15.29 5.29 -13.55
N THR A 178 14.94 5.75 -12.34
CA THR A 178 13.93 5.10 -11.49
C THR A 178 12.54 5.65 -11.79
N VAL A 179 12.42 6.95 -12.08
CA VAL A 179 11.14 7.62 -12.31
C VAL A 179 10.58 7.38 -13.71
N GLU A 180 11.43 7.30 -14.74
CA GLU A 180 10.98 7.02 -16.10
C GLU A 180 10.21 5.68 -16.20
N PRO A 181 10.70 4.54 -15.69
CA PRO A 181 9.93 3.30 -15.71
C PRO A 181 8.63 3.35 -14.88
N VAL A 182 8.57 4.18 -13.82
CA VAL A 182 7.32 4.41 -13.09
C VAL A 182 6.30 5.07 -14.03
N LEU A 183 6.72 6.10 -14.78
CA LEU A 183 5.90 6.77 -15.79
C LEU A 183 5.47 5.79 -16.89
N ASP A 184 6.42 5.07 -17.50
CA ASP A 184 6.14 4.06 -18.52
C ASP A 184 5.12 3.01 -18.02
N PHE A 185 5.26 2.56 -16.78
CA PHE A 185 4.34 1.61 -16.16
C PHE A 185 2.92 2.18 -16.04
N ILE A 186 2.76 3.42 -15.56
CA ILE A 186 1.41 4.00 -15.38
C ILE A 186 0.75 4.34 -16.72
N TYR A 187 1.47 4.95 -17.67
CA TYR A 187 0.92 5.36 -18.96
C TYR A 187 0.55 4.15 -19.84
N SER A 188 1.28 3.04 -19.72
CA SER A 188 0.99 1.82 -20.49
C SER A 188 -0.21 1.01 -19.95
N ARG A 189 -0.68 1.28 -18.73
CA ARG A 189 -1.66 0.42 -18.04
C ARG A 189 -2.92 1.15 -17.57
N PHE A 190 -2.83 2.46 -17.34
CA PHE A 190 -3.93 3.24 -16.80
C PHE A 190 -4.29 4.40 -17.72
N ASN A 191 -5.56 4.81 -17.65
CA ASN A 191 -6.04 5.98 -18.37
C ASN A 191 -5.63 7.25 -17.61
N VAL A 192 -4.36 7.65 -17.73
CA VAL A 192 -3.79 8.80 -17.05
C VAL A 192 -4.46 10.10 -17.52
N SER A 193 -4.94 10.92 -16.59
CA SER A 193 -5.46 12.26 -16.85
C SER A 193 -4.52 13.37 -16.39
N GLU A 194 -3.71 13.10 -15.37
CA GLU A 194 -2.85 14.09 -14.73
C GLU A 194 -1.69 13.39 -14.04
N VAL A 195 -0.47 13.89 -14.22
CA VAL A 195 0.70 13.45 -13.47
C VAL A 195 1.41 14.66 -12.90
N VAL A 196 1.56 14.69 -11.59
CA VAL A 196 2.34 15.73 -10.91
C VAL A 196 3.58 15.08 -10.30
N ILE A 197 4.75 15.56 -10.69
CA ILE A 197 6.02 15.25 -10.03
C ILE A 197 6.29 16.36 -9.02
N ALA A 198 6.06 16.07 -7.74
CA ALA A 198 6.08 17.08 -6.69
C ALA A 198 7.24 16.86 -5.73
N GLU A 199 8.08 17.87 -5.55
CA GLU A 199 9.24 17.80 -4.65
C GLU A 199 9.69 19.18 -4.16
N THR A 200 10.39 19.22 -3.03
CA THR A 200 11.10 20.42 -2.55
C THR A 200 12.41 19.99 -1.87
N PRO A 201 13.56 20.26 -2.52
CA PRO A 201 14.87 20.04 -1.92
C PRO A 201 15.04 20.78 -0.59
N ALA A 202 15.80 20.20 0.33
CA ALA A 202 16.20 20.92 1.55
C ALA A 202 17.35 21.91 1.28
N VAL A 203 18.11 21.71 0.20
CA VAL A 203 19.23 22.56 -0.21
C VAL A 203 19.17 22.78 -1.73
N GLY A 204 19.10 24.03 -2.16
CA GLY A 204 18.85 24.42 -3.56
C GLY A 204 17.34 24.51 -3.87
N THR A 205 17.00 24.95 -5.08
CA THR A 205 15.60 25.06 -5.53
C THR A 205 15.12 23.83 -6.29
N LEU A 206 13.80 23.65 -6.44
CA LEU A 206 13.24 22.60 -7.28
C LEU A 206 13.74 22.74 -8.73
N ASP A 207 13.72 23.94 -9.32
CA ASP A 207 14.18 24.16 -10.70
C ASP A 207 15.64 23.73 -10.91
N GLU A 208 16.53 24.10 -9.98
CA GLU A 208 17.93 23.67 -10.02
C GLU A 208 18.05 22.15 -9.98
N ALA A 209 17.34 21.48 -9.08
CA ALA A 209 17.37 20.02 -8.97
C ALA A 209 16.84 19.35 -10.25
N LEU A 210 15.73 19.85 -10.80
CA LEU A 210 15.15 19.32 -12.03
C LEU A 210 16.12 19.42 -13.22
N ARG A 211 16.82 20.56 -13.36
CA ARG A 211 17.83 20.75 -14.40
C ARG A 211 19.06 19.89 -14.16
N ASN A 212 19.61 19.91 -12.95
CA ASN A 212 20.85 19.18 -12.61
C ASN A 212 20.69 17.66 -12.75
N TYR A 213 19.48 17.14 -12.51
CA TYR A 213 19.20 15.70 -12.57
C TYR A 213 18.47 15.26 -13.85
N GLY A 214 18.27 16.16 -14.81
CA GLY A 214 17.71 15.87 -16.12
C GLY A 214 16.19 15.59 -16.14
N TYR A 215 15.48 15.89 -15.05
CA TYR A 215 14.04 15.67 -14.97
C TYR A 215 13.25 16.54 -15.95
N THR A 216 13.77 17.70 -16.34
CA THR A 216 13.09 18.61 -17.28
C THR A 216 12.67 17.96 -18.60
N ALA A 217 13.38 16.91 -19.03
CA ALA A 217 13.04 16.13 -20.23
C ALA A 217 11.70 15.37 -20.12
N LEU A 218 11.25 15.05 -18.90
CA LEU A 218 10.01 14.29 -18.69
C LEU A 218 8.76 15.03 -19.19
N ARG A 219 8.73 16.36 -19.05
CA ARG A 219 7.66 17.22 -19.59
C ARG A 219 7.49 17.09 -21.10
N GLN A 220 8.58 16.83 -21.83
CA GLN A 220 8.56 16.67 -23.28
C GLN A 220 8.19 15.23 -23.68
N LYS A 221 8.62 14.26 -22.88
CA LYS A 221 8.42 12.82 -23.16
C LYS A 221 7.02 12.32 -22.82
N TYR A 222 6.38 12.88 -21.80
CA TYR A 222 5.08 12.41 -21.30
C TYR A 222 4.05 13.54 -21.26
N SER A 223 2.89 13.31 -21.85
CA SER A 223 1.80 14.29 -21.88
C SER A 223 1.16 14.48 -20.50
N GLY A 224 1.06 15.73 -20.03
CA GLY A 224 0.39 16.06 -18.77
C GLY A 224 1.23 15.81 -17.52
N VAL A 225 2.56 15.66 -17.66
CA VAL A 225 3.51 15.71 -16.53
C VAL A 225 3.78 17.16 -16.17
N GLU A 226 3.49 17.53 -14.92
CA GLU A 226 3.85 18.83 -14.35
C GLU A 226 4.81 18.70 -13.17
N PHE A 227 5.66 19.71 -12.98
CA PHE A 227 6.49 19.83 -11.79
C PHE A 227 5.88 20.80 -10.81
N LEU A 228 5.88 20.43 -9.53
CA LEU A 228 5.29 21.24 -8.46
C LEU A 228 6.25 21.31 -7.26
N ASP A 229 6.50 22.53 -6.79
CA ASP A 229 7.21 22.74 -5.54
C ASP A 229 6.23 22.62 -4.37
N LEU A 230 6.47 21.64 -3.50
CA LEU A 230 5.57 21.36 -2.37
C LEU A 230 5.56 22.47 -1.32
N ASP A 231 6.62 23.26 -1.22
CA ASP A 231 6.80 24.36 -0.25
C ASP A 231 6.05 25.63 -0.69
N GLU A 232 5.93 25.82 -2.01
CA GLU A 232 5.25 26.95 -2.65
C GLU A 232 3.76 26.66 -2.93
N TYR A 233 3.34 25.40 -2.89
CA TYR A 233 1.93 25.03 -3.04
C TYR A 233 1.09 25.37 -1.80
N ASP A 234 -0.24 25.26 -1.91
CA ASP A 234 -1.16 25.46 -0.79
C ASP A 234 -0.84 24.50 0.36
N GLN A 235 -0.87 25.04 1.58
CA GLN A 235 -0.51 24.33 2.80
C GLN A 235 -1.74 24.08 3.68
N GLU A 236 -1.79 22.91 4.30
CA GLU A 236 -2.71 22.57 5.38
C GLU A 236 -1.95 22.60 6.70
N MET A 237 -2.49 23.32 7.70
CA MET A 237 -1.93 23.30 9.05
C MET A 237 -2.53 22.13 9.83
N LEU A 238 -1.67 21.27 10.37
CA LEU A 238 -2.04 20.15 11.20
C LEU A 238 -1.47 20.37 12.61
N ILE A 239 -2.30 20.20 13.63
CA ILE A 239 -1.85 20.14 15.02
C ILE A 239 -1.55 18.69 15.36
N LEU A 240 -0.29 18.41 15.67
CA LEU A 240 0.19 17.10 16.10
C LEU A 240 0.48 17.14 17.59
N LYS A 241 0.30 15.99 18.24
CA LYS A 241 0.72 15.76 19.62
C LYS A 241 1.90 14.80 19.61
N ASP A 242 3.03 15.24 20.16
CA ASP A 242 4.22 14.41 20.26
C ASP A 242 4.03 13.27 21.28
N VAL A 243 5.06 12.43 21.39
CA VAL A 243 5.09 11.28 22.31
C VAL A 243 4.94 11.67 23.79
N TYR A 244 5.27 12.92 24.15
CA TYR A 244 5.21 13.45 25.52
C TYR A 244 3.90 14.20 25.80
N GLY A 245 3.05 14.32 24.80
CA GLY A 245 1.78 15.01 24.90
C GLY A 245 1.84 16.50 24.60
N ASN A 246 2.96 17.02 24.09
CA ASN A 246 3.05 18.42 23.67
C ASN A 246 2.43 18.61 22.29
N GLU A 247 1.62 19.64 22.14
CA GLU A 247 1.06 20.01 20.84
C GLU A 247 2.01 20.92 20.07
N PHE A 248 2.11 20.68 18.77
CA PHE A 248 2.84 21.53 17.84
C PHE A 248 2.18 21.51 16.47
N GLU A 249 2.24 22.64 15.78
CA GLU A 249 1.74 22.75 14.41
C GLU A 249 2.82 22.36 13.39
N VAL A 250 2.37 21.71 12.32
CA VAL A 250 3.14 21.50 11.09
C VAL A 250 2.30 21.91 9.90
N TYR A 251 2.94 22.44 8.86
CA TYR A 251 2.30 22.75 7.59
C TYR A 251 2.69 21.68 6.57
N VAL A 252 1.69 21.13 5.90
CA VAL A 252 1.84 20.07 4.90
C VAL A 252 1.25 20.50 3.58
N SER A 253 1.93 20.22 2.49
CA SER A 253 1.42 20.52 1.14
C SER A 253 0.11 19.78 0.87
N LYS A 254 -0.97 20.52 0.56
CA LYS A 254 -2.34 19.99 0.39
C LYS A 254 -2.43 18.90 -0.68
N ILE A 255 -1.60 18.95 -1.71
CA ILE A 255 -1.60 17.95 -2.78
C ILE A 255 -1.26 16.54 -2.26
N LEU A 256 -0.48 16.41 -1.19
CA LEU A 256 -0.16 15.10 -0.59
C LEU A 256 -1.30 14.54 0.27
N LEU A 257 -2.26 15.40 0.66
CA LEU A 257 -3.49 15.01 1.36
C LEU A 257 -4.63 14.69 0.39
N ASP A 258 -4.53 15.11 -0.88
CA ASP A 258 -5.53 14.83 -1.90
C ASP A 258 -5.59 13.33 -2.23
N ARG A 259 -6.72 12.71 -1.90
CA ARG A 259 -6.98 11.28 -2.11
C ARG A 259 -7.34 10.92 -3.55
N SER A 260 -7.59 11.91 -4.41
CA SER A 260 -7.84 11.69 -5.84
C SER A 260 -6.59 11.22 -6.58
N PHE A 261 -5.40 11.58 -6.07
CA PHE A 261 -4.13 11.10 -6.57
C PHE A 261 -3.80 9.70 -6.03
N VAL A 262 -3.21 8.87 -6.89
CA VAL A 262 -2.40 7.72 -6.48
C VAL A 262 -0.99 8.23 -6.20
N LYS A 263 -0.52 8.06 -4.96
CA LYS A 263 0.76 8.60 -4.49
C LYS A 263 1.87 7.56 -4.65
N ILE A 264 2.89 7.90 -5.43
CA ILE A 264 4.04 7.03 -5.70
C ILE A 264 5.30 7.67 -5.13
N SER A 265 6.04 6.92 -4.31
CA SER A 265 7.29 7.36 -3.71
C SER A 265 8.47 6.55 -4.25
N PRO A 266 9.08 6.96 -5.38
CA PRO A 266 10.36 6.43 -5.79
C PRO A 266 11.47 7.11 -4.99
N CYS A 267 12.36 6.33 -4.41
CA CYS A 267 13.51 6.84 -3.67
C CYS A 267 14.74 5.94 -3.81
N ARG A 268 15.92 6.50 -3.56
CA ARG A 268 17.14 5.72 -3.37
C ARG A 268 17.21 5.17 -1.94
N ALA A 269 17.69 3.94 -1.78
CA ALA A 269 18.03 3.38 -0.46
C ALA A 269 19.21 4.16 0.16
N LYS A 270 19.01 4.73 1.36
CA LYS A 270 20.04 5.55 2.02
C LYS A 270 20.07 5.33 3.53
N THR A 271 21.24 5.38 4.15
CA THR A 271 21.36 5.58 5.60
C THR A 271 20.97 7.01 5.99
N HIS A 272 20.65 7.21 7.27
CA HIS A 272 20.22 8.51 7.82
C HIS A 272 20.94 8.83 9.13
N ASP A 273 20.99 10.12 9.47
CA ASP A 273 21.59 10.67 10.69
C ASP A 273 20.63 10.69 11.89
N THR A 274 19.32 10.60 11.65
CA THR A 274 18.29 10.61 12.72
C THR A 274 17.38 9.39 12.85
N VAL A 275 17.11 8.64 11.78
CA VAL A 275 16.08 7.59 11.77
C VAL A 275 16.55 6.31 11.05
N VAL A 276 17.85 6.05 11.11
CA VAL A 276 18.60 4.91 10.57
C VAL A 276 18.68 4.88 9.05
N VAL A 277 17.54 5.00 8.37
CA VAL A 277 17.41 4.94 6.91
C VAL A 277 16.45 6.01 6.36
N THR A 278 16.67 6.42 5.12
CA THR A 278 15.70 7.15 4.30
C THR A 278 15.20 6.24 3.21
N LEU A 279 13.90 5.97 3.25
CA LEU A 279 13.17 5.11 2.31
C LEU A 279 11.83 5.79 1.94
N SER A 280 10.84 5.01 1.50
CA SER A 280 9.63 5.52 0.85
C SER A 280 8.73 6.33 1.80
N ILE A 281 8.54 5.87 3.03
CA ILE A 281 7.67 6.57 4.01
C ILE A 281 8.29 7.89 4.41
N LYS A 282 9.56 7.88 4.86
CA LYS A 282 10.25 9.10 5.29
C LYS A 282 10.33 10.12 4.17
N ASN A 283 10.52 9.68 2.92
CA ASN A 283 10.49 10.54 1.75
C ASN A 283 9.15 11.31 1.65
N MET A 284 8.03 10.59 1.68
CA MET A 284 6.70 11.22 1.62
C MET A 284 6.44 12.15 2.79
N VAL A 285 6.68 11.67 4.01
CA VAL A 285 6.32 12.37 5.24
C VAL A 285 7.16 13.63 5.41
N MET A 286 8.49 13.49 5.48
CA MET A 286 9.37 14.64 5.72
C MET A 286 9.41 15.58 4.52
N GLY A 287 9.32 15.03 3.31
CA GLY A 287 9.28 15.84 2.10
C GLY A 287 7.96 16.57 1.89
N GLY A 288 6.88 16.18 2.57
CA GLY A 288 5.58 16.83 2.49
C GLY A 288 5.37 17.99 3.46
N ILE A 289 6.22 18.08 4.49
CA ILE A 289 6.21 19.17 5.45
C ILE A 289 6.93 20.39 4.85
N LYS A 290 6.32 21.56 5.01
CA LYS A 290 6.92 22.85 4.67
C LYS A 290 8.29 22.99 5.32
N ASN A 291 9.31 23.38 4.57
CA ASN A 291 10.72 23.37 4.99
C ASN A 291 10.94 24.03 6.36
N ALA A 292 10.37 25.22 6.57
CA ALA A 292 10.47 25.99 7.81
C ALA A 292 9.95 25.23 9.06
N TYR A 293 9.10 24.22 8.88
CA TYR A 293 8.46 23.45 9.94
C TYR A 293 9.09 22.06 10.14
N ARG A 294 9.93 21.57 9.22
CA ARG A 294 10.57 20.25 9.32
C ARG A 294 11.36 20.07 10.62
N ARG A 295 12.00 21.14 11.12
CA ARG A 295 12.76 21.11 12.38
C ARG A 295 11.88 20.85 13.61
N ARG A 296 10.59 21.21 13.58
CA ARG A 296 9.65 20.96 14.68
C ARG A 296 9.39 19.47 14.92
N MET A 297 9.63 18.64 13.90
CA MET A 297 9.61 17.18 14.05
C MET A 297 10.77 16.66 14.90
N HIS A 298 11.85 17.44 15.06
CA HIS A 298 13.13 17.02 15.62
C HIS A 298 13.32 17.53 17.05
N SER A 299 12.52 17.02 17.99
CA SER A 299 12.74 17.28 19.42
C SER A 299 13.84 16.37 19.98
N ASP A 300 13.65 15.06 19.86
CA ASP A 300 14.64 14.02 20.12
C ASP A 300 14.42 12.81 19.19
N TYR A 301 15.21 11.74 19.35
CA TYR A 301 15.10 10.53 18.52
C TYR A 301 13.78 9.77 18.70
N LEU A 302 13.17 9.78 19.89
CA LEU A 302 11.86 9.16 20.10
C LEU A 302 10.76 10.00 19.44
N ALA A 303 10.74 11.29 19.72
CA ALA A 303 9.76 12.23 19.20
C ALA A 303 9.77 12.26 17.67
N ILE A 304 10.94 12.33 17.01
CA ILE A 304 10.98 12.34 15.54
C ILE A 304 10.41 11.04 14.94
N ASN A 305 10.76 9.88 15.48
CA ASN A 305 10.24 8.60 14.99
C ASN A 305 8.72 8.49 15.20
N TYR A 306 8.24 8.90 16.37
CA TYR A 306 6.81 8.93 16.70
C TYR A 306 6.05 9.92 15.80
N ASN A 307 6.57 11.14 15.63
CA ASN A 307 5.96 12.19 14.82
C ASN A 307 5.91 11.81 13.33
N ILE A 308 6.97 11.16 12.80
CA ILE A 308 6.96 10.61 11.44
C ILE A 308 5.86 9.55 11.31
N ALA A 309 5.74 8.63 12.26
CA ALA A 309 4.69 7.60 12.24
C ALA A 309 3.29 8.23 12.27
N LYS A 310 3.05 9.21 13.16
CA LYS A 310 1.77 9.93 13.25
C LYS A 310 1.38 10.58 11.93
N LEU A 311 2.32 11.26 11.29
CA LEU A 311 2.03 11.96 10.05
C LEU A 311 1.96 11.00 8.84
N ALA A 312 2.67 9.87 8.88
CA ALA A 312 2.57 8.82 7.88
C ALA A 312 1.14 8.31 7.69
N VAL A 313 0.32 8.23 8.76
CA VAL A 313 -1.10 7.85 8.66
C VAL A 313 -1.89 8.71 7.65
N HIS A 314 -1.45 9.93 7.38
CA HIS A 314 -2.06 10.83 6.41
C HIS A 314 -1.33 10.86 5.05
N LEU A 315 -0.01 10.71 5.06
CA LEU A 315 0.87 10.99 3.92
C LEU A 315 1.53 9.77 3.28
N MET A 316 1.27 8.57 3.80
CA MET A 316 1.84 7.32 3.30
C MET A 316 1.65 7.20 1.77
N PRO A 317 2.68 6.74 1.03
CA PRO A 317 2.50 6.48 -0.39
C PRO A 317 1.57 5.29 -0.62
N ASP A 318 0.81 5.32 -1.70
CA ASP A 318 0.05 4.17 -2.20
C ASP A 318 1.00 3.11 -2.80
N ILE A 319 2.10 3.56 -3.43
CA ILE A 319 3.13 2.70 -4.05
C ILE A 319 4.50 3.21 -3.66
N GLY A 320 5.33 2.36 -3.07
CA GLY A 320 6.74 2.65 -2.84
C GLY A 320 7.63 1.93 -3.86
N VAL A 321 8.69 2.61 -4.30
CA VAL A 321 9.78 2.03 -5.09
C VAL A 321 11.09 2.44 -4.44
N VAL A 322 11.92 1.47 -4.05
CA VAL A 322 13.25 1.74 -3.52
C VAL A 322 14.32 1.23 -4.47
N ASP A 323 15.07 2.17 -5.04
CA ASP A 323 16.22 1.90 -5.88
C ASP A 323 17.48 1.71 -5.01
N GLY A 324 17.98 0.48 -4.98
CA GLY A 324 19.23 0.08 -4.38
C GLY A 324 20.28 -0.33 -5.41
N VAL A 325 20.16 0.02 -6.70
CA VAL A 325 21.20 -0.31 -7.69
C VAL A 325 22.52 0.34 -7.28
N VAL A 326 22.47 1.64 -7.03
CA VAL A 326 23.50 2.40 -6.31
C VAL A 326 22.83 3.10 -5.13
N ALA A 327 23.08 2.60 -3.94
CA ALA A 327 22.55 3.13 -2.68
C ALA A 327 23.52 4.15 -2.04
N MET A 328 23.12 4.75 -0.91
CA MET A 328 24.01 5.55 -0.06
C MET A 328 24.20 4.89 1.30
N GLU A 329 25.45 4.74 1.73
CA GLU A 329 25.80 4.28 3.09
C GLU A 329 26.69 5.28 3.83
N GLY A 330 26.86 5.10 5.13
CA GLY A 330 27.63 5.99 5.99
C GLY A 330 26.87 7.26 6.31
N ASN A 331 27.48 8.41 6.07
CA ASN A 331 27.01 9.71 6.57
C ASN A 331 25.88 10.35 5.74
N GLY A 332 24.87 9.55 5.37
CA GLY A 332 23.63 10.05 4.75
C GLY A 332 22.80 10.92 5.71
N PRO A 333 21.80 11.69 5.23
CA PRO A 333 21.19 11.59 3.90
C PRO A 333 21.89 12.35 2.77
N ILE A 334 22.92 13.14 3.07
CA ILE A 334 23.61 14.00 2.09
C ILE A 334 25.05 13.56 1.86
N SER A 335 25.80 13.28 2.93
CA SER A 335 27.27 13.15 2.90
C SER A 335 27.76 11.70 2.99
N GLY A 336 26.91 10.74 2.59
CA GLY A 336 27.28 9.33 2.54
C GLY A 336 28.13 8.98 1.30
N TYR A 337 28.46 7.70 1.20
CA TYR A 337 29.25 7.12 0.12
C TYR A 337 28.38 6.20 -0.75
N PRO A 338 28.66 6.09 -2.06
CA PRO A 338 27.94 5.17 -2.92
C PRO A 338 28.21 3.72 -2.51
N LYS A 339 27.14 2.92 -2.48
CA LYS A 339 27.20 1.48 -2.30
C LYS A 339 26.59 0.80 -3.52
N ASN A 340 27.39 0.04 -4.26
CA ASN A 340 26.88 -0.82 -5.33
C ASN A 340 26.18 -2.01 -4.67
N TRP A 341 24.87 -2.10 -4.86
CA TRP A 341 24.06 -3.13 -4.22
C TRP A 341 23.23 -3.92 -5.25
N GLY A 342 22.78 -3.28 -6.33
CA GLY A 342 22.27 -3.99 -7.51
C GLY A 342 20.90 -4.61 -7.32
N VAL A 343 19.99 -3.93 -6.61
CA VAL A 343 18.64 -4.42 -6.33
C VAL A 343 17.62 -3.29 -6.35
N VAL A 344 16.39 -3.56 -6.79
CA VAL A 344 15.25 -2.65 -6.71
C VAL A 344 14.11 -3.35 -5.99
N PHE A 345 13.39 -2.61 -5.17
CA PHE A 345 12.24 -3.06 -4.40
C PHE A 345 10.99 -2.28 -4.75
N ALA A 346 9.82 -2.91 -4.70
CA ALA A 346 8.54 -2.20 -4.83
C ALA A 346 7.44 -2.87 -4.01
N SER A 347 6.49 -2.08 -3.52
CA SER A 347 5.29 -2.60 -2.86
C SER A 347 4.16 -1.59 -2.87
N THR A 348 2.93 -2.08 -2.68
CA THR A 348 1.74 -1.29 -2.35
C THR A 348 1.51 -1.16 -0.84
N ASN A 349 2.32 -1.84 -0.01
CA ASN A 349 2.39 -1.62 1.43
C ASN A 349 3.77 -1.06 1.79
N PRO A 350 3.89 0.24 2.06
CA PRO A 350 5.18 0.87 2.27
C PRO A 350 5.81 0.56 3.62
N VAL A 351 5.04 0.10 4.63
CA VAL A 351 5.62 -0.38 5.90
C VAL A 351 6.31 -1.71 5.66
N ASN A 352 5.67 -2.64 4.92
CA ASN A 352 6.31 -3.89 4.51
C ASN A 352 7.56 -3.61 3.65
N LEU A 353 7.45 -2.71 2.67
CA LEU A 353 8.55 -2.31 1.79
C LEU A 353 9.75 -1.79 2.57
N ASP A 354 9.55 -0.74 3.36
CA ASP A 354 10.64 -0.08 4.08
C ASP A 354 11.26 -1.04 5.12
N SER A 355 10.47 -1.95 5.69
CA SER A 355 10.96 -3.00 6.60
C SER A 355 11.84 -4.03 5.88
N VAL A 356 11.38 -4.56 4.74
CA VAL A 356 12.18 -5.50 3.93
C VAL A 356 13.47 -4.86 3.46
N VAL A 357 13.42 -3.61 3.01
CA VAL A 357 14.62 -2.89 2.57
C VAL A 357 15.57 -2.64 3.75
N ALA A 358 15.08 -2.19 4.90
CA ALA A 358 15.93 -1.99 6.09
C ALA A 358 16.61 -3.29 6.52
N TYR A 359 15.89 -4.41 6.52
CA TYR A 359 16.45 -5.74 6.79
C TYR A 359 17.50 -6.15 5.76
N ALA A 360 17.22 -5.95 4.47
CA ALA A 360 18.13 -6.28 3.38
C ALA A 360 19.40 -5.38 3.38
N MET A 361 19.30 -4.15 3.92
CA MET A 361 20.46 -3.27 4.17
C MET A 361 21.31 -3.73 5.38
N GLY A 362 20.84 -4.70 6.16
CA GLY A 362 21.54 -5.22 7.34
C GLY A 362 21.15 -4.54 8.66
N PHE A 363 20.06 -3.76 8.68
CA PHE A 363 19.50 -3.18 9.90
C PHE A 363 18.36 -4.04 10.44
N ASN A 364 18.11 -4.01 11.74
CA ASN A 364 16.86 -4.57 12.27
C ASN A 364 15.72 -3.58 11.95
N PRO A 365 14.63 -4.00 11.28
CA PRO A 365 13.49 -3.09 11.03
C PRO A 365 12.92 -2.47 12.31
N GLY A 366 12.98 -3.19 13.45
CA GLY A 366 12.60 -2.66 14.76
C GLY A 366 13.58 -1.65 15.38
N ASP A 367 14.71 -1.36 14.74
CA ASP A 367 15.59 -0.24 15.08
C ASP A 367 15.13 1.08 14.42
N VAL A 368 14.32 0.99 13.37
CA VAL A 368 13.71 2.12 12.67
C VAL A 368 12.41 2.48 13.39
N GLY A 369 12.47 3.46 14.30
CA GLY A 369 11.38 3.74 15.24
C GLY A 369 10.03 4.04 14.59
N TYR A 370 9.99 4.77 13.48
CA TYR A 370 8.71 5.03 12.78
C TYR A 370 8.10 3.74 12.18
N LEU A 371 8.90 2.77 11.75
CA LEU A 371 8.39 1.47 11.30
C LEU A 371 7.87 0.65 12.47
N TYR A 372 8.56 0.70 13.62
CA TYR A 372 8.10 0.06 14.85
C TYR A 372 6.70 0.56 15.25
N PHE A 373 6.50 1.87 15.33
CA PHE A 373 5.18 2.43 15.68
C PHE A 373 4.11 2.09 14.63
N LEU A 374 4.41 2.26 13.35
CA LEU A 374 3.45 1.94 12.27
C LEU A 374 3.03 0.48 12.27
N SER A 375 3.96 -0.45 12.53
CA SER A 375 3.63 -1.87 12.64
C SER A 375 2.80 -2.17 13.88
N LYS A 376 3.14 -1.57 15.04
CA LYS A 376 2.32 -1.68 16.26
C LYS A 376 0.89 -1.16 16.07
N TRP A 377 0.72 -0.12 15.25
CA TRP A 377 -0.59 0.43 14.91
C TRP A 377 -1.30 -0.32 13.75
N GLY A 378 -0.73 -1.42 13.26
CA GLY A 378 -1.37 -2.29 12.27
C GLY A 378 -1.29 -1.82 10.81
N TYR A 379 -0.38 -0.91 10.47
CA TYR A 379 -0.23 -0.42 9.08
C TYR A 379 0.65 -1.33 8.21
N GLY A 380 1.39 -2.26 8.80
CA GLY A 380 2.18 -3.27 8.09
C GLY A 380 3.04 -4.08 9.04
N GLU A 381 3.97 -4.85 8.48
CA GLU A 381 4.78 -5.79 9.24
C GLU A 381 6.28 -5.53 9.15
N ILE A 382 6.91 -5.61 10.32
CA ILE A 382 8.37 -5.53 10.49
C ILE A 382 9.01 -6.91 10.71
N ASP A 383 8.20 -7.95 10.94
CA ASP A 383 8.64 -9.34 11.06
C ASP A 383 8.68 -9.99 9.66
N MET A 384 9.90 -10.31 9.19
CA MET A 384 10.14 -10.87 7.86
C MET A 384 9.43 -12.21 7.62
N SER A 385 9.10 -12.97 8.68
CA SER A 385 8.34 -14.22 8.54
C SER A 385 6.86 -14.00 8.17
N ARG A 386 6.38 -12.76 8.34
CA ARG A 386 4.99 -12.35 8.11
C ARG A 386 4.80 -11.47 6.88
N VAL A 387 5.89 -11.06 6.24
CA VAL A 387 5.86 -10.29 4.99
C VAL A 387 5.85 -11.24 3.79
N ASP A 388 4.93 -11.00 2.85
CA ASP A 388 4.89 -11.73 1.58
C ASP A 388 5.89 -11.14 0.59
N ILE A 389 6.80 -11.96 0.06
CA ILE A 389 7.90 -11.54 -0.81
C ILE A 389 7.76 -12.23 -2.16
N VAL A 390 7.89 -11.47 -3.24
CA VAL A 390 7.85 -11.97 -4.62
C VAL A 390 9.13 -11.58 -5.38
N GLY A 391 9.55 -12.43 -6.33
CA GLY A 391 10.81 -12.26 -7.03
C GLY A 391 11.97 -12.93 -6.31
N GLU A 392 13.06 -12.19 -6.09
CA GLU A 392 14.27 -12.69 -5.42
C GLU A 392 14.02 -12.93 -3.92
N SER A 393 14.74 -13.90 -3.34
CA SER A 393 14.71 -14.08 -1.88
C SER A 393 15.47 -12.95 -1.18
N ILE A 394 14.97 -12.52 -0.01
CA ILE A 394 15.58 -11.45 0.78
C ILE A 394 17.02 -11.77 1.19
N GLU A 395 17.31 -13.03 1.54
CA GLU A 395 18.65 -13.46 1.92
C GLU A 395 19.64 -13.38 0.74
N SER A 396 19.17 -13.52 -0.50
CA SER A 396 20.04 -13.42 -1.68
C SER A 396 20.48 -11.99 -2.01
N VAL A 397 19.77 -10.99 -1.49
CA VAL A 397 20.06 -9.56 -1.70
C VAL A 397 20.57 -8.88 -0.43
N LYS A 398 20.47 -9.54 0.73
CA LYS A 398 20.90 -8.98 2.01
C LYS A 398 22.39 -8.66 1.98
N THR A 399 22.74 -7.48 2.47
CA THR A 399 24.13 -7.01 2.61
C THR A 399 24.27 -6.19 3.88
N THR A 400 25.48 -5.74 4.19
CA THR A 400 25.77 -4.91 5.36
C THR A 400 26.09 -3.50 4.90
N PHE A 401 25.22 -2.54 5.24
CA PHE A 401 25.49 -1.13 5.06
C PHE A 401 26.35 -0.60 6.20
N LYS A 402 27.29 0.30 5.88
CA LYS A 402 27.95 1.13 6.89
C LYS A 402 26.89 2.09 7.47
N PRO A 403 26.60 2.06 8.78
CA PRO A 403 25.67 3.01 9.38
C PRO A 403 26.24 4.44 9.40
N HIS A 404 25.36 5.42 9.61
CA HIS A 404 25.78 6.77 9.99
C HIS A 404 26.56 6.75 11.31
N TYR A 405 27.52 7.65 11.51
CA TYR A 405 28.34 7.66 12.74
C TYR A 405 27.51 7.81 14.04
N SER A 406 26.35 8.47 13.95
CA SER A 406 25.41 8.66 15.06
C SER A 406 24.48 7.46 15.30
N TYR A 407 24.60 6.35 14.57
CA TYR A 407 23.65 5.22 14.64
C TYR A 407 23.37 4.73 16.06
N GLY A 408 24.41 4.57 16.90
CA GLY A 408 24.21 4.19 18.31
C GLY A 408 23.38 5.20 19.10
N GLN A 409 23.52 6.50 18.83
CA GLN A 409 22.69 7.55 19.43
C GLN A 409 21.26 7.51 18.91
N GLN A 410 21.08 7.23 17.62
CA GLN A 410 19.75 7.12 17.02
C GLN A 410 18.92 6.05 17.76
N LEU A 411 19.52 4.90 18.12
CA LEU A 411 18.84 3.83 18.85
C LEU A 411 18.43 4.19 20.29
N SER A 412 18.87 5.34 20.82
CA SER A 412 18.46 5.81 22.15
C SER A 412 16.95 6.02 22.29
N TRP A 413 16.22 6.15 21.17
CA TRP A 413 14.76 6.24 21.19
C TRP A 413 14.10 5.06 21.92
N LYS A 414 14.70 3.86 21.87
CA LYS A 414 14.19 2.68 22.58
C LYS A 414 14.24 2.84 24.08
N GLN A 415 15.38 3.34 24.58
CA GLN A 415 15.55 3.63 26.01
C GLN A 415 14.62 4.75 26.46
N SER A 416 14.41 5.76 25.62
CA SER A 416 13.43 6.82 25.89
C SER A 416 12.00 6.29 25.93
N LEU A 417 11.65 5.35 25.04
CA LEU A 417 10.34 4.70 25.02
C LEU A 417 10.13 3.88 26.31
N ASP A 418 11.10 3.07 26.70
CA ASP A 418 11.04 2.27 27.93
C ASP A 418 10.84 3.16 29.17
N LYS A 419 11.45 4.35 29.19
CA LYS A 419 11.29 5.34 30.27
C LYS A 419 9.94 6.06 30.22
N ALA A 420 9.40 6.30 29.03
CA ALA A 420 8.10 6.94 28.86
C ALA A 420 6.93 6.02 29.24
N GLY A 421 7.15 4.70 29.24
CA GLY A 421 6.12 3.68 29.48
C GLY A 421 5.43 3.22 28.19
N SER A 422 4.53 2.23 28.29
CA SER A 422 3.79 1.74 27.12
C SER A 422 2.90 2.86 26.57
N LEU A 423 3.12 3.21 25.30
CA LEU A 423 2.26 4.10 24.53
C LEU A 423 1.15 3.25 23.91
N ASP A 424 0.27 2.72 24.76
CA ASP A 424 -0.91 1.93 24.33
C ASP A 424 -2.02 2.81 23.76
#